data_AF-A0A6N7GL66-F1
#
_entry.id   AF-A0A6N7GL66-F1
#
_cell.length_a   1.000
_cell.length_b   1.000
_cell.length_c   1.000
_cell.angle_alpha   90.00
_cell.angle_beta   90.00
_cell.angle_gamma   90.00
#
_symmetry.space_group_name_H-M   'P 1'
#
loop_
_entity.id
_entity.type
_entity.pdbx_description
1 polymer ?
#
loop_
_entity_poly.entity_id
_entity_poly.type
_entity_poly.pdbx_seq_one_letter_code
_entity_poly.pdbx_strand_id
1 'polypeptide(L)'
;MTEAAEPRTAADVMAKWPTDADFARDIGVKPTHAQTMKVRDSIPPGYWPAVVVAAAKRNIQGLTLEVLAKIAALKLGREAPLAPEAGQTDTANADN
;
A
#
# COMPACT_ATOMS: atom_id res chain seq x y z
N MET A 1 -7.34 -6.18 -26.92
CA MET A 1 -6.36 -5.52 -26.03
C MET A 1 -7.10 -5.30 -24.72
N THR A 2 -6.82 -6.10 -23.71
CA THR A 2 -7.59 -6.12 -22.45
C THR A 2 -7.43 -4.76 -21.77
N GLU A 3 -8.55 -4.11 -21.49
CA GLU A 3 -8.66 -2.92 -20.64
C GLU A 3 -7.77 -3.14 -19.42
N ALA A 4 -6.65 -2.41 -19.33
CA ALA A 4 -5.85 -2.42 -18.11
C ALA A 4 -6.65 -1.64 -17.07
N ALA A 5 -7.61 -2.30 -16.44
CA ALA A 5 -8.36 -1.75 -15.33
C ALA A 5 -7.35 -1.14 -14.35
N GLU A 6 -7.56 0.14 -14.02
CA GLU A 6 -6.76 0.82 -13.00
C GLU A 6 -6.81 -0.02 -11.72
N PRO A 7 -5.67 -0.31 -11.08
CA PRO A 7 -5.67 -1.12 -9.87
C PRO A 7 -6.49 -0.41 -8.77
N ARG A 8 -7.41 -1.16 -8.14
CA ARG A 8 -8.32 -0.65 -7.10
C ARG A 8 -7.98 -1.16 -5.71
N THR A 9 -7.12 -2.18 -5.64
CA THR A 9 -6.68 -2.88 -4.43
C THR A 9 -5.15 -3.07 -4.47
N ALA A 10 -4.54 -3.35 -3.31
CA ALA A 10 -3.12 -3.68 -3.27
C ALA A 10 -2.85 -5.03 -3.95
N ALA A 11 -3.81 -5.97 -3.87
CA ALA A 11 -3.75 -7.21 -4.62
C ALA A 11 -3.70 -6.99 -6.14
N ASP A 12 -4.48 -6.03 -6.68
CA ASP A 12 -4.45 -5.68 -8.12
C ASP A 12 -3.08 -5.13 -8.54
N VAL A 13 -2.45 -4.33 -7.67
CA VAL A 13 -1.09 -3.84 -7.89
C VAL A 13 -0.12 -5.00 -7.98
N MET A 14 -0.15 -5.90 -6.99
CA MET A 14 0.75 -7.05 -6.95
C MET A 14 0.52 -8.03 -8.11
N ALA A 15 -0.71 -8.16 -8.60
CA ALA A 15 -1.07 -8.98 -9.76
C ALA A 15 -0.46 -8.50 -11.09
N LYS A 16 0.13 -7.30 -11.14
CA LYS A 16 0.90 -6.83 -12.32
C LYS A 16 2.24 -7.56 -12.48
N TRP A 17 2.70 -8.26 -11.44
CA TRP A 17 3.87 -9.13 -11.52
C TRP A 17 3.47 -10.56 -11.86
N PRO A 18 4.34 -11.35 -12.54
CA PRO A 18 4.09 -12.75 -12.83
C PRO A 18 3.85 -13.58 -11.56
N THR A 19 4.56 -13.26 -10.47
CA THR A 19 4.44 -13.94 -9.18
C THR A 19 4.62 -12.97 -8.01
N ASP A 20 4.10 -13.34 -6.83
CA ASP A 20 4.32 -12.57 -5.59
C ASP A 20 5.81 -12.54 -5.20
N ALA A 21 6.58 -13.58 -5.58
CA ALA A 21 8.02 -13.65 -5.36
C ALA A 21 8.78 -12.67 -6.26
N ASP A 22 8.34 -12.51 -7.51
CA ASP A 22 8.86 -11.51 -8.44
C ASP A 22 8.65 -10.09 -7.94
N PHE A 23 7.44 -9.80 -7.42
CA PHE A 23 7.15 -8.53 -6.76
C PHE A 23 8.06 -8.31 -5.56
N ALA A 24 8.16 -9.30 -4.67
CA ALA A 24 8.97 -9.23 -3.46
C ALA A 24 10.45 -8.94 -3.77
N ARG A 25 11.01 -9.65 -4.77
CA ARG A 25 12.39 -9.46 -5.24
C ARG A 25 12.63 -8.02 -5.68
N ASP A 26 11.74 -7.46 -6.50
CA ASP A 26 11.98 -6.15 -7.11
C ASP A 26 11.89 -5.00 -6.10
N ILE A 27 11.07 -5.13 -5.06
CA ILE A 27 10.93 -4.13 -4.00
C ILE A 27 11.85 -4.38 -2.79
N GLY A 28 12.64 -5.47 -2.82
CA GLY A 28 13.62 -5.79 -1.80
C GLY A 28 13.06 -6.38 -0.50
N VAL A 29 11.97 -7.16 -0.57
CA VAL A 29 11.37 -7.84 0.60
C VAL A 29 11.35 -9.36 0.44
N LYS A 30 11.12 -10.07 1.54
CA LYS A 30 10.93 -11.53 1.52
C LYS A 30 9.58 -11.90 0.86
N PRO A 31 9.48 -13.02 0.14
CA PRO A 31 8.21 -13.46 -0.46
C PRO A 31 7.04 -13.59 0.54
N THR A 32 7.32 -14.04 1.76
CA THR A 32 6.30 -14.13 2.83
C THR A 32 5.77 -12.77 3.27
N HIS A 33 6.59 -11.72 3.20
CA HIS A 33 6.17 -10.36 3.47
C HIS A 33 5.23 -9.86 2.36
N ALA A 34 5.58 -10.09 1.09
CA ALA A 34 4.69 -9.78 -0.04
C ALA A 34 3.35 -10.52 0.07
N GLN A 35 3.34 -11.81 0.41
CA GLN A 35 2.11 -12.56 0.67
C GLN A 35 1.27 -11.92 1.78
N THR A 36 1.91 -11.48 2.86
CA THR A 36 1.22 -10.81 3.98
C THR A 36 0.59 -9.49 3.54
N MET A 37 1.28 -8.69 2.72
CA MET A 37 0.73 -7.46 2.13
C MET A 37 -0.50 -7.74 1.27
N LYS A 38 -0.45 -8.79 0.45
CA LYS A 38 -1.55 -9.22 -0.42
C LYS A 38 -2.77 -9.67 0.38
N VAL A 39 -2.57 -10.52 1.38
CA VAL A 39 -3.65 -11.01 2.26
C VAL A 39 -4.32 -9.86 3.03
N ARG A 40 -3.54 -8.86 3.47
CA ARG A 40 -4.04 -7.67 4.16
C ARG A 40 -4.57 -6.58 3.23
N ASP A 41 -4.53 -6.84 1.93
CA ASP A 41 -4.82 -5.89 0.85
C ASP A 41 -4.20 -4.50 1.09
N SER A 42 -2.93 -4.46 1.48
CA SER A 42 -2.25 -3.22 1.83
C SER A 42 -0.74 -3.29 1.59
N ILE A 43 -0.20 -2.29 0.90
CA ILE A 43 1.25 -2.05 0.77
C ILE A 43 1.60 -0.86 1.67
N PRO A 44 2.46 -1.02 2.68
CA PRO A 44 2.86 0.10 3.54
C PRO A 44 3.51 1.24 2.75
N PRO A 45 3.24 2.54 3.08
CA PRO A 45 3.73 3.69 2.33
C PRO A 45 5.25 3.74 2.12
N GLY A 46 6.03 3.23 3.08
CA GLY A 46 7.49 3.15 2.96
C GLY A 46 7.99 2.31 1.78
N TYR A 47 7.16 1.41 1.23
CA TYR A 47 7.51 0.60 0.06
C TYR A 47 7.05 1.21 -1.27
N TRP A 48 6.20 2.24 -1.26
CA TRP A 48 5.63 2.80 -2.49
C TRP A 48 6.68 3.30 -3.50
N PRO A 49 7.75 4.01 -3.10
CA PRO A 49 8.79 4.39 -4.05
C PRO A 49 9.45 3.19 -4.72
N ALA A 50 9.73 2.13 -3.96
CA ALA A 50 10.32 0.90 -4.48
C ALA A 50 9.37 0.20 -5.47
N VAL A 51 8.07 0.19 -5.17
CA VAL A 51 7.03 -0.35 -6.07
C VAL A 51 6.99 0.41 -7.40
N VAL A 52 6.99 1.74 -7.37
CA VAL A 52 6.96 2.58 -8.59
C VAL A 52 8.23 2.36 -9.42
N VAL A 53 9.40 2.33 -8.79
CA VAL A 53 10.68 2.05 -9.46
C VAL A 53 10.69 0.64 -10.07
N ALA A 54 10.21 -0.36 -9.34
CA ALA A 54 10.10 -1.74 -9.83
C ALA A 54 9.16 -1.85 -11.02
N ALA A 55 8.00 -1.19 -10.97
CA ALA A 55 7.05 -1.14 -12.07
C ALA A 55 7.64 -0.47 -13.31
N ALA A 56 8.32 0.66 -13.15
CA ALA A 56 9.01 1.34 -14.25
C ALA A 56 10.06 0.43 -14.91
N LYS A 57 10.87 -0.29 -14.12
CA LYS A 57 11.87 -1.26 -14.63
C LYS A 57 11.23 -2.39 -15.44
N ARG A 58 9.99 -2.77 -15.13
CA ARG A 58 9.25 -3.81 -15.86
C ARG A 58 8.34 -3.27 -16.97
N ASN A 59 8.37 -1.97 -17.25
CA ASN A 59 7.45 -1.30 -18.17
C ASN A 59 5.97 -1.49 -17.80
N ILE A 60 5.66 -1.64 -16.51
CA ILE A 60 4.29 -1.66 -15.99
C ILE A 60 3.79 -0.21 -15.97
N GLN A 61 2.89 0.10 -16.90
CA GLN A 61 2.34 1.45 -17.04
C GLN A 61 1.24 1.74 -16.01
N GLY A 62 1.05 3.02 -15.69
CA GLY A 62 -0.04 3.49 -14.84
C GLY A 62 0.12 3.17 -13.36
N LEU A 63 1.30 2.73 -12.90
CA LEU A 63 1.57 2.55 -11.48
C LEU A 63 2.42 3.70 -10.93
N THR A 64 1.75 4.69 -10.34
CA THR A 64 2.38 5.87 -9.75
C THR A 64 2.09 5.97 -8.25
N LEU A 65 2.75 6.90 -7.56
CA LEU A 65 2.50 7.16 -6.14
C LEU A 65 1.04 7.60 -5.91
N GLU A 66 0.47 8.40 -6.82
CA GLU A 66 -0.91 8.85 -6.76
C GLU A 66 -1.89 7.68 -6.83
N VAL A 67 -1.60 6.67 -7.66
CA VAL A 67 -2.42 5.45 -7.75
C VAL A 67 -2.35 4.65 -6.45
N LEU A 68 -1.15 4.45 -5.89
CA LEU A 68 -0.98 3.76 -4.60
C LEU A 68 -1.70 4.50 -3.46
N ALA A 69 -1.62 5.84 -3.43
CA ALA A 69 -2.32 6.67 -2.46
C ALA A 69 -3.85 6.56 -2.59
N LYS A 70 -4.39 6.58 -3.82
CA LYS A 70 -5.82 6.36 -4.07
C LYS A 70 -6.29 4.99 -3.56
N ILE A 71 -5.52 3.93 -3.81
CA ILE A 71 -5.84 2.58 -3.33
C ILE A 71 -5.87 2.54 -1.79
N ALA A 72 -4.87 3.13 -1.14
CA ALA A 72 -4.82 3.19 0.31
C ALA A 72 -6.02 3.98 0.90
N ALA A 73 -6.40 5.10 0.28
CA ALA A 73 -7.58 5.88 0.67
C ALA A 73 -8.89 5.10 0.50
N LEU A 74 -9.04 4.34 -0.60
CA LEU A 74 -10.20 3.48 -0.85
C LEU A 74 -10.30 2.34 0.18
N LYS A 75 -9.17 1.86 0.69
CA LYS A 75 -9.14 0.88 1.77
C LYS A 75 -9.61 1.51 3.09
N LEU A 76 -9.05 2.66 3.47
CA LEU A 76 -9.44 3.38 4.68
C LEU A 76 -10.93 3.71 4.70
N GLY A 77 -11.48 4.22 3.59
CA GLY A 77 -12.92 4.52 3.49
C GLY A 77 -13.82 3.28 3.53
N ARG A 78 -13.31 2.09 3.21
CA ARG A 78 -13.99 0.80 3.44
C ARG A 78 -13.87 0.31 4.88
N GLU A 79 -12.78 0.67 5.56
CA GLU A 79 -12.41 0.13 6.87
C GLU A 79 -12.95 0.99 8.05
N ALA A 80 -13.13 2.31 7.89
CA ALA A 80 -13.87 3.15 8.85
C ALA A 80 -14.12 4.60 8.37
N PRO A 81 -15.12 5.33 8.90
CA PRO A 81 -14.92 6.74 9.20
C PRO A 81 -14.08 6.86 10.48
N LEU A 82 -13.01 7.63 10.39
CA LEU A 82 -12.08 7.97 11.48
C LEU A 82 -12.84 8.31 12.78
N ALA A 83 -12.72 7.49 13.81
CA ALA A 83 -12.96 7.93 15.19
C ALA A 83 -11.77 8.82 15.62
N PRO A 84 -11.99 10.05 16.12
CA PRO A 84 -10.92 10.93 16.56
C PRO A 84 -10.51 10.59 18.00
N GLU A 85 -9.62 9.62 18.20
CA GLU A 85 -9.12 9.28 19.55
C GLU A 85 -7.60 9.06 19.53
N ALA A 86 -6.86 10.15 19.72
CA ALA A 86 -5.58 10.10 20.43
C ALA A 86 -5.43 11.42 21.20
N GLY A 87 -5.88 11.40 22.44
CA GLY A 87 -5.76 12.51 23.38
C GLY A 87 -4.30 12.91 23.61
N GLN A 88 -4.06 14.21 23.56
CA GLN A 88 -3.03 14.83 24.39
C GLN A 88 -3.63 15.03 25.77
N THR A 89 -3.27 14.14 26.70
CA THR A 89 -3.30 14.45 28.13
C THR A 89 -2.24 15.53 28.37
N ASP A 90 -2.66 16.79 28.40
CA ASP A 90 -1.90 17.80 29.14
C ASP A 90 -2.06 17.45 30.61
N THR A 91 -0.98 16.93 31.19
CA THR A 91 -0.89 16.62 32.61
C THR A 91 -0.99 17.93 33.39
N ALA A 92 -2.20 18.23 33.87
CA ALA A 92 -2.39 19.09 35.02
C ALA A 92 -1.66 18.46 36.22
N ASN A 93 -0.43 18.90 36.45
CA ASN A 93 0.25 18.75 37.73
C ASN A 93 0.37 20.16 38.33
N ALA A 94 -0.68 20.56 39.04
CA ALA A 94 -0.68 21.70 39.94
C ALA A 94 -1.18 21.18 41.30
N ASP A 95 -0.25 21.16 42.26
CA ASP A 95 -0.42 21.38 43.70
C ASP A 95 -1.62 20.74 44.41
N ASN A 96 -1.37 19.68 45.21
CA ASN A 96 -1.63 19.63 46.67
C ASN A 96 -1.34 18.23 47.24
#